data_AF-A0A973MD14-F1
#
_entry.id   AF-A0A973MD14-F1
#
_cell.length_a   1.000
_cell.length_b   1.000
_cell.length_c   1.000
_cell.angle_alpha   90.00
_cell.angle_beta   90.00
_cell.angle_gamma   90.00
#
_symmetry.space_group_name_H-M   'P 1'
#
loop_
_entity.id
_entity.type
_entity.pdbx_description
1 polymer ?
#
loop_
_entity_poly.entity_id
_entity_poly.type
_entity_poly.pdbx_seq_one_letter_code
_entity_poly.pdbx_strand_id
1 'polypeptide(L)' 'MITRTSQPASGAMLISEMKEFASFPKATQRYIRRSLDVAYGRRDAIECWARDEGEAAS' A
#
# COMPACT_ATOMS: atom_id res chain seq x y z
N MET A 1 8.52 -24.93 2.39
CA MET A 1 8.50 -23.49 2.09
C MET A 1 8.29 -22.77 3.42
N ILE A 2 9.33 -22.17 4.01
CA ILE A 2 9.23 -21.53 5.33
C ILE A 2 8.54 -20.18 5.15
N THR A 3 7.30 -20.06 5.62
CA THR A 3 6.65 -18.76 5.80
C THR A 3 7.44 -18.00 6.85
N ARG A 4 8.22 -17.00 6.43
CA ARG A 4 8.82 -16.04 7.36
C ARG A 4 7.66 -15.34 8.07
N THR A 5 7.47 -15.65 9.34
CA THR A 5 6.59 -14.85 10.20
C THR A 5 7.18 -13.43 10.20
N SER A 6 6.40 -12.46 9.73
CA SER A 6 6.82 -11.06 9.76
C SER A 6 6.93 -10.67 11.23
N GLN A 7 8.15 -10.58 11.75
CA GLN A 7 8.38 -9.99 13.06
C GLN A 7 7.78 -8.58 13.02
N PRO A 8 6.91 -8.19 13.96
CA PRO A 8 6.36 -6.84 13.96
C PRO A 8 7.50 -5.83 14.07
N ALA A 9 7.54 -4.87 13.14
CA ALA A 9 8.51 -3.79 13.19
C ALA A 9 8.40 -3.04 14.51
N SER A 10 9.54 -2.66 15.10
CA SER A 10 9.55 -1.85 16.32
C SER A 10 8.84 -0.51 16.06
N GLY A 11 8.23 0.09 17.09
CA GLY A 11 7.44 1.32 16.92
C GLY A 11 8.22 2.47 16.25
N ALA A 12 9.53 2.58 16.50
CA ALA A 12 10.39 3.56 15.85
C ALA A 12 10.57 3.29 14.34
N MET A 13 10.68 2.01 13.93
CA MET A 13 10.75 1.65 12.51
C MET A 13 9.44 1.94 11.79
N LEU A 14 8.29 1.61 12.39
CA LEU A 14 6.97 1.94 11.82
C LEU A 14 6.82 3.45 11.56
N ILE A 15 7.27 4.29 12.48
CA ILE A 15 7.21 5.75 12.31
C ILE A 15 8.11 6.19 11.15
N SER A 16 9.30 5.60 10.99
CA SER A 16 10.19 5.88 9.87
C SER A 16 9.56 5.49 8.52
N GLU A 17 8.97 4.29 8.43
CA GLU A 17 8.26 3.82 7.23
C GLU A 17 7.10 4.75 6.87
N MET A 18 6.34 5.23 7.85
CA MET A 18 5.26 6.19 7.60
C MET A 18 5.76 7.55 7.10
N LYS A 19 6.92 8.01 7.60
CA LYS A 19 7.57 9.24 7.10
C LYS A 19 8.06 9.06 5.66
N GLU A 20 8.67 7.93 5.35
CA GLU A 20 9.11 7.59 4.00
C GLU A 20 7.91 7.54 3.04
N PHE A 21 6.84 6.84 3.43
CA PHE A 21 5.61 6.79 2.66
C PHE A 21 5.03 8.20 2.41
N ALA A 22 5.01 9.05 3.44
CA ALA A 22 4.52 10.42 3.33
C ALA A 22 5.36 11.31 2.40
N SER A 23 6.64 10.95 2.16
CA SER A 23 7.54 11.68 1.27
C SER A 23 7.26 11.46 -0.22
N PHE A 24 6.58 10.36 -0.57
CA PHE A 24 6.26 10.07 -1.97
C PHE A 24 5.29 11.07 -2.60
N PRO A 25 5.32 11.27 -3.92
CA PRO A 25 4.26 12.00 -4.63
C PRO A 25 2.88 11.39 -4.35
N LYS A 26 1.84 12.23 -4.37
CA LYS A 26 0.46 11.78 -4.06
C LYS A 26 -0.04 10.65 -4.97
N ALA A 27 0.41 10.61 -6.22
CA ALA A 27 0.12 9.51 -7.14
C ALA A 27 0.69 8.18 -6.64
N THR A 28 1.97 8.17 -6.28
CA THR A 28 2.65 6.99 -5.73
C THR A 28 2.03 6.53 -4.41
N GLN A 29 1.68 7.45 -3.50
CA GLN A 29 0.98 7.10 -2.26
C GLN A 29 -0.37 6.42 -2.49
N ARG A 30 -1.11 6.81 -3.53
CA ARG A 30 -2.38 6.16 -3.90
C ARG A 30 -2.14 4.79 -4.50
N TYR A 31 -1.19 4.68 -5.44
CA TYR A 31 -0.81 3.41 -6.05
C TYR A 31 -0.47 2.36 -4.98
N ILE A 32 0.43 2.70 -4.05
CA ILE A 32 0.82 1.79 -2.95
C ILE A 32 -0.39 1.35 -2.13
N ARG A 33 -1.27 2.28 -1.70
CA ARG A 33 -2.47 1.93 -0.92
C ARG A 33 -3.41 1.00 -1.68
N ARG A 34 -3.65 1.27 -2.96
CA ARG A 34 -4.46 0.40 -3.82
C ARG A 34 -3.85 -0.98 -3.94
N SER A 35 -2.55 -1.08 -4.23
CA SER A 35 -1.85 -2.37 -4.35
C SER A 35 -1.92 -3.18 -3.06
N LEU A 36 -1.85 -2.52 -1.89
CA LEU A 36 -2.03 -3.18 -0.59
C LEU A 36 -3.46 -3.67 -0.39
N ASP A 37 -4.46 -2.87 -0.75
CA ASP A 37 -5.87 -3.28 -0.66
C ASP A 37 -6.15 -4.49 -1.58
N VAL A 38 -5.62 -4.51 -2.80
CA VAL A 38 -5.67 -5.68 -3.70
C VAL A 38 -4.98 -6.89 -3.08
N ALA A 39 -3.72 -6.75 -2.64
CA ALA A 39 -2.91 -7.86 -2.12
C ALA A 39 -3.52 -8.50 -0.87
N TYR A 40 -4.21 -7.72 -0.04
CA TYR A 40 -4.88 -8.20 1.17
C TYR A 40 -6.39 -8.47 0.98
N GLY A 41 -6.93 -8.35 -0.24
CA GLY A 41 -8.35 -8.55 -0.52
C GLY A 41 -9.26 -7.62 0.29
N ARG A 42 -8.81 -6.38 0.54
CA ARG A 42 -9.53 -5.39 1.34
C ARG A 42 -10.37 -4.49 0.43
N ARG A 43 -11.70 -4.51 0.60
CA ARG A 43 -12.67 -3.69 -0.15
C ARG A 43 -12.56 -3.92 -1.67
N ASP A 44 -13.44 -3.28 -2.45
CA ASP A 44 -13.21 -3.16 -3.89
C ASP A 44 -12.16 -2.06 -4.11
N ALA A 45 -10.90 -2.48 -4.28
CA ALA A 45 -9.78 -1.56 -4.41
C ALA A 45 -9.83 -0.73 -5.70
N ILE A 46 -10.45 -1.25 -6.77
CA ILE A 46 -10.61 -0.51 -8.03
C ILE A 46 -11.65 0.59 -7.81
N GLU A 47 -12.82 0.25 -7.27
CA GLU A 47 -13.88 1.21 -6.97
C GLU A 47 -13.42 2.30 -5.97
N CYS A 48 -12.63 1.92 -4.97
CA CYS A 48 -12.17 2.85 -3.94
C CYS A 48 -11.08 3.81 -4.40
N TRP A 49 -10.21 3.41 -5.34
CA TRP A 49 -8.95 4.13 -5.60
C TRP A 49 -8.70 4.52 -7.06
N ALA A 50 -9.28 3.82 -8.04
CA ALA A 50 -9.04 4.12 -9.45
C ALA A 50 -9.81 5.38 -9.88
N ARG A 51 -9.10 6.34 -10.49
CA ARG A 51 -9.71 7.58 -11.00
C ARG A 51 -9.94 7.58 -12.50
N ASP A 52 -9.24 6.70 -13.20
CA ASP A 52 -9.30 6.52 -14.65
C ASP A 52 -9.00 5.06 -15.03
N GLU A 53 -9.21 4.73 -16.29
CA GLU A 53 -9.03 3.38 -16.82
C GLU A 53 -7.57 2.92 -16.77
N GLY A 54 -6.60 3.84 -16.92
CA GLY A 54 -5.18 3.52 -16.82
C GLY A 54 -4.81 3.10 -15.40
N GLU A 55 -5.34 3.81 -14.40
CA GLU A 55 -5.24 3.42 -13.01
C GLU A 55 -5.94 2.08 -12.75
N ALA A 56 -7.12 1.82 -13.30
CA ALA A 56 -7.84 0.55 -13.10
C ALA A 56 -7.10 -0.66 -13.73
N ALA A 57 -6.33 -0.45 -14.79
CA ALA A 57 -5.59 -1.50 -15.49
C ALA A 57 -4.19 -1.80 -14.92
N SER A 58 -3.74 -1.05 -13.91
CA SER A 58 -2.38 -1.13 -13.33
C SER A 58 -2.28 -1.89 -12.01
#